data_AF-A0A3E5B8M2-F1
#
_entry.id   AF-A0A3E5B8M2-F1
#
_cell.length_a   1.000
_cell.length_b   1.000
_cell.length_c   1.000
_cell.angle_alpha   90.00
_cell.angle_beta   90.00
_cell.angle_gamma   90.00
#
_symmetry.space_group_name_H-M   'P 1'
#
loop_
_entity.id
_entity.type
_entity.pdbx_description
1 polymer ?
#
loop_
_entity_poly.entity_id
_entity_poly.type
_entity_poly.pdbx_seq_one_letter_code
_entity_poly.pdbx_strand_id
1 'polypeptide(L)'
;MRMTMGAMRRFKQETDMEVSEMTTEVSLMVVFLYCCVASACNADNIPFELDIDKFADGLEMDKLTDFVETMQQDAGDSKKKKVAPRTSTN
;
A
#
# COMPACT_ATOMS: atom_id res chain seq x y z
N MET A 1 1.45 -7.78 -1.46
CA MET A 1 1.38 -6.53 -2.26
C MET A 1 2.74 -5.83 -2.17
N ARG A 2 3.21 -5.06 -3.16
CA ARG A 2 4.50 -4.37 -3.02
C ARG A 2 4.27 -2.99 -2.39
N MET A 3 4.53 -2.86 -1.09
CA MET A 3 4.60 -1.55 -0.45
C MET A 3 5.81 -0.79 -1.04
N THR A 4 5.53 0.28 -1.77
CA THR A 4 6.54 1.16 -2.36
C THR A 4 6.55 2.49 -1.62
N MET A 5 7.70 3.17 -1.63
CA MET A 5 7.77 4.55 -1.10
C MET A 5 6.85 5.51 -1.86
N GLY A 6 6.49 5.19 -3.11
CA GLY A 6 5.54 5.96 -3.91
C GLY A 6 4.08 5.87 -3.42
N ALA A 7 3.67 4.70 -2.93
CA ALA A 7 2.37 4.52 -2.29
C ALA A 7 2.30 5.24 -0.94
N MET A 8 3.36 5.11 -0.12
CA MET A 8 3.44 5.78 1.20
C MET A 8 3.44 7.31 1.08
N ARG A 9 4.12 7.87 0.06
CA ARG A 9 4.13 9.32 -0.19
C ARG A 9 2.75 9.84 -0.60
N ARG A 10 2.03 9.12 -1.48
CA ARG A 10 0.69 9.51 -1.92
C ARG A 10 -0.31 9.44 -0.77
N PHE A 11 -0.27 8.37 0.03
CA PHE A 11 -1.10 8.26 1.22
C PHE A 11 -0.90 9.45 2.17
N LYS A 12 0.35 9.78 2.49
CA LYS A 12 0.68 10.94 3.34
C LYS A 12 0.20 12.28 2.76
N GLN A 13 0.18 12.44 1.44
CA GLN A 13 -0.35 13.65 0.80
C GLN A 13 -1.88 13.75 0.86
N GLU A 14 -2.58 12.62 0.80
CA GLU A 14 -4.06 12.58 0.81
C GLU A 14 -4.64 12.66 2.23
N THR A 15 -3.96 12.08 3.22
CA THR A 15 -4.51 11.93 4.59
C THR A 15 -3.83 12.80 5.63
N ASP A 16 -2.74 13.49 5.26
CA ASP A 16 -1.84 14.24 6.16
C ASP A 16 -1.28 13.40 7.33
N MET A 17 -1.43 12.08 7.25
CA MET A 17 -1.06 11.12 8.29
C MET A 17 -0.07 10.09 7.76
N GLU A 18 0.80 9.60 8.63
CA GLU A 18 1.73 8.54 8.24
C GLU A 18 1.04 7.17 8.21
N VAL A 19 1.53 6.26 7.36
CA VAL A 19 1.03 4.88 7.30
C VAL A 19 1.19 4.16 8.66
N SER A 20 2.14 4.60 9.48
CA SER A 20 2.33 4.15 10.87
C SER A 20 1.24 4.61 11.83
N GLU A 21 0.55 5.72 11.53
CA GLU A 21 -0.55 6.28 12.31
C GLU A 21 -1.92 5.85 11.77
N MET A 22 -1.90 5.06 10.70
CA MET A 22 -3.08 4.56 10.03
C MET A 22 -3.90 3.68 10.98
N THR A 23 -5.09 4.16 11.34
CA THR A 23 -6.05 3.44 12.17
C THR A 23 -6.85 2.42 11.35
N THR A 24 -7.67 1.60 12.00
CA THR A 24 -8.63 0.67 11.37
C THR A 24 -9.83 1.40 10.74
N GLU A 25 -9.68 2.67 10.40
CA GLU A 25 -10.66 3.47 9.68
C GLU A 25 -10.73 2.97 8.23
N VAL A 26 -11.92 2.47 7.84
CA VAL A 26 -12.16 1.89 6.52
C VAL A 26 -11.80 2.88 5.41
N SER A 27 -12.13 4.16 5.59
CA SER A 27 -11.80 5.21 4.62
C SER A 27 -10.29 5.35 4.39
N LEU A 28 -9.48 5.34 5.45
CA LEU A 28 -8.02 5.37 5.32
C LEU A 28 -7.53 4.11 4.60
N MET A 29 -8.08 2.94 4.95
CA MET A 29 -7.73 1.65 4.35
C MET A 29 -7.99 1.60 2.85
N VAL A 30 -9.13 2.12 2.39
CA VAL A 30 -9.44 2.27 0.96
C VAL A 30 -8.42 3.17 0.27
N VAL A 31 -8.11 4.34 0.85
CA VAL A 31 -7.16 5.32 0.27
C VAL A 31 -5.75 4.72 0.14
N PHE A 32 -5.30 3.96 1.14
CA PHE A 32 -3.99 3.32 1.09
C PHE A 32 -3.92 2.20 0.05
N LEU A 33 -4.98 1.38 -0.05
CA LEU A 33 -5.09 0.35 -1.08
C LEU A 33 -5.05 0.98 -2.48
N TYR A 34 -5.81 2.06 -2.68
CA TYR A 34 -5.79 2.85 -3.90
C TYR A 34 -4.38 3.37 -4.23
N CYS A 35 -3.67 3.93 -3.25
CA CYS A 35 -2.30 4.41 -3.42
C CYS A 35 -1.33 3.29 -3.82
N CYS A 36 -1.50 2.08 -3.27
CA CYS A 36 -0.69 0.93 -3.62
C CYS A 36 -0.94 0.47 -5.06
N VAL A 37 -2.21 0.40 -5.50
CA VAL A 37 -2.58 0.06 -6.88
C VAL A 37 -2.06 1.13 -7.85
N ALA A 38 -2.32 2.41 -7.57
CA ALA A 38 -1.83 3.51 -8.39
C ALA A 38 -0.30 3.51 -8.52
N SER A 39 0.43 3.22 -7.43
CA SER A 39 1.88 3.13 -7.48
C SER A 39 2.38 1.91 -8.27
N ALA A 40 1.67 0.78 -8.24
CA ALA A 40 2.02 -0.41 -9.02
C ALA A 40 1.77 -0.15 -10.51
N CYS A 41 0.58 0.37 -10.87
CA CYS A 41 0.26 0.79 -12.23
C CYS A 41 1.30 1.79 -12.78
N ASN A 42 1.71 2.77 -11.97
CA ASN A 42 2.75 3.72 -12.37
C ASN A 42 4.14 3.07 -12.55
N ALA A 43 4.45 2.01 -11.80
CA ALA A 43 5.69 1.25 -11.99
C ALA A 43 5.64 0.39 -13.28
N ASP A 44 4.47 -0.14 -13.59
CA ASP A 44 4.22 -0.98 -14.78
C ASP A 44 3.88 -0.15 -16.04
N ASN A 45 3.89 1.18 -15.96
CA ASN A 45 3.47 2.12 -17.01
C ASN A 45 2.04 1.85 -17.53
N ILE A 46 1.14 1.41 -16.65
CA ILE A 46 -0.27 1.20 -16.95
C ILE A 46 -1.05 2.46 -16.53
N PRO A 47 -1.88 3.05 -17.40
CA PRO A 47 -2.72 4.17 -17.04
C PRO A 47 -3.77 3.74 -16.01
N PHE A 48 -3.78 4.44 -14.88
CA PHE A 48 -4.75 4.21 -13.79
C PHE A 48 -5.66 5.43 -13.69
N GLU A 49 -6.79 5.37 -14.39
CA GLU A 49 -7.80 6.45 -14.50
C GLU A 49 -9.03 6.20 -13.61
N LEU A 50 -8.88 5.37 -12.57
CA LEU A 50 -9.93 5.25 -11.54
C LEU A 50 -9.74 6.35 -10.50
N ASP A 51 -10.84 7.02 -10.17
CA ASP A 51 -10.93 7.89 -8.99
C ASP A 51 -11.09 7.05 -7.73
N ILE A 52 -10.73 7.61 -6.56
CA ILE A 52 -10.87 6.95 -5.26
C ILE A 52 -12.31 6.50 -5.02
N ASP A 53 -13.31 7.31 -5.36
CA ASP A 53 -14.71 6.98 -5.14
C ASP A 53 -15.15 5.76 -5.97
N LYS A 54 -14.79 5.73 -7.25
CA LYS A 54 -15.08 4.58 -8.14
C LYS A 54 -14.33 3.32 -7.71
N PHE A 55 -13.14 3.48 -7.16
CA PHE A 55 -12.38 2.37 -6.61
C PHE A 55 -13.03 1.84 -5.34
N ALA A 56 -13.50 2.72 -4.45
CA ALA A 56 -14.23 2.37 -3.24
C ALA A 56 -15.54 1.64 -3.53
N ASP A 57 -16.30 2.11 -4.52
CA ASP A 57 -17.56 1.48 -4.97
C ASP A 57 -17.36 0.04 -5.47
N GLY A 58 -16.16 -0.28 -5.96
CA GLY A 58 -15.78 -1.61 -6.43
C GLY A 58 -15.22 -2.54 -5.35
N LEU A 59 -15.08 -2.07 -4.11
CA LEU A 59 -14.51 -2.84 -3.00
C LEU A 59 -15.60 -3.32 -2.05
N GLU A 60 -15.63 -4.64 -1.84
CA GLU A 60 -16.42 -5.24 -0.78
C GLU A 60 -15.66 -5.23 0.55
N MET A 61 -16.39 -5.11 1.66
CA MET A 61 -15.82 -5.09 3.02
C MET A 61 -14.97 -6.33 3.33
N ASP A 62 -15.32 -7.49 2.78
CA ASP A 62 -14.56 -8.73 2.95
C ASP A 62 -13.16 -8.63 2.34
N LYS A 63 -13.05 -8.05 1.14
CA LYS A 63 -11.76 -7.85 0.45
C LYS A 63 -10.88 -6.82 1.16
N LEU A 64 -11.52 -5.83 1.76
CA LEU A 64 -10.84 -4.81 2.52
C LEU A 64 -10.32 -5.37 3.86
N THR A 65 -11.05 -6.29 4.48
CA THR A 65 -10.63 -7.00 5.70
C THR A 65 -9.43 -7.91 5.42
N ASP A 66 -9.48 -8.72 4.36
CA ASP A 66 -8.36 -9.56 3.90
C ASP A 66 -7.08 -8.73 3.66
N PHE A 67 -7.26 -7.54 3.07
CA PHE A 67 -6.17 -6.61 2.82
C PHE A 67 -5.49 -6.13 4.10
N VAL A 68 -6.27 -5.82 5.14
CA VAL A 68 -5.75 -5.30 6.41
C VAL A 68 -5.03 -6.36 7.21
N GLU A 69 -5.54 -7.58 7.21
CA GLU A 69 -4.83 -8.71 7.81
C GLU A 69 -3.46 -8.91 7.13
N THR A 70 -3.42 -8.83 5.80
CA THR A 70 -2.17 -8.91 5.03
C THR A 70 -1.23 -7.74 5.34
N MET A 71 -1.77 -6.52 5.44
CA MET A 71 -1.00 -5.31 5.71
C MET A 71 -0.42 -5.29 7.12
N GLN A 72 -1.16 -5.75 8.13
CA GLN A 72 -0.67 -5.89 9.51
C GLN A 72 0.45 -6.94 9.61
N GLN A 73 0.38 -8.01 8.82
CA GLN A 73 1.44 -9.01 8.74
C GLN A 73 2.72 -8.45 8.09
N ASP A 74 2.61 -7.67 7.01
CA ASP A 74 3.76 -7.06 6.33
C ASP A 74 4.35 -5.84 7.08
N ALA A 75 3.53 -5.06 7.79
CA ALA A 75 3.99 -3.95 8.64
C ALA A 75 4.82 -4.45 9.84
N GLY A 76 4.55 -5.67 10.32
CA GLY A 76 5.37 -6.35 11.33
C GLY A 76 6.74 -6.83 10.83
N ASP A 77 6.91 -7.04 9.52
CA ASP A 77 8.15 -7.59 8.93
C ASP A 77 9.12 -6.52 8.39
N SER A 78 8.74 -5.24 8.47
CA SER A 78 9.61 -4.09 8.13
C SER A 78 10.83 -3.93 9.07
N LYS A 79 11.00 -4.80 10.08
CA LYS A 79 12.23 -4.91 10.90
C LYS A 79 13.10 -6.15 10.62
N LYS A 80 12.81 -6.99 9.61
CA LYS A 80 13.64 -8.18 9.29
C LYS A 80 13.94 -8.39 7.80
N LYS A 81 14.41 -7.35 7.12
CA LYS A 81 15.39 -7.55 6.02
C LYS A 81 16.70 -6.84 6.33
N LYS A 82 17.45 -7.41 7.30
CA LYS A 82 18.91 -7.32 7.24
C LYS A 82 19.32 -7.97 5.92
N VAL A 83 19.76 -7.10 5.02
CA VAL A 83 20.36 -7.40 3.73
C VAL A 83 21.37 -8.53 3.90
N ALA A 84 21.08 -9.71 3.37
CA ALA A 84 22.10 -10.73 3.20
C ALA A 84 23.15 -10.18 2.21
N PRO A 85 24.45 -10.13 2.57
CA PRO A 85 25.46 -9.70 1.62
C PRO A 85 25.57 -10.76 0.53
N ARG A 86 25.22 -10.38 -0.70
CA ARG A 86 25.58 -11.16 -1.88
C ARG A 86 27.08 -10.94 -2.11
N THR A 87 27.89 -11.86 -1.63
CA THR A 87 29.29 -12.00 -2.04
C THR A 87 29.28 -12.45 -3.50
N SER A 88 29.53 -11.52 -4.41
CA SER A 88 29.76 -11.84 -5.81
C SER A 88 31.27 -11.91 -6.04
N THR A 89 31.70 -13.10 -6.44
CA THR A 89 33.03 -13.50 -6.88
C THR A 89 33.62 -12.54 -7.91
N ASN A 90 34.89 -12.19 -7.73
CA ASN A 90 35.86 -11.91 -8.78
C ASN A 90 37.22 -12.44 -8.32
#